data_AF-A0A950F452-F1
#
_entry.id   AF-A0A950F452-F1
#
_cell.length_a   1.000
_cell.length_b   1.000
_cell.length_c   1.000
_cell.angle_alpha   90.00
_cell.angle_beta   90.00
_cell.angle_gamma   90.00
#
_symmetry.space_group_name_H-M   'P 1'
#
loop_
_entity.id
_entity.type
_entity.pdbx_description
1 polymer ?
#
loop_
_entity_poly.entity_id
_entity_poly.type
_entity_poly.pdbx_seq_one_letter_code
_entity_poly.pdbx_strand_id
1 'polypeptide(L)'
;MSLFARLLQAVRSWRRRRGGPKTVRSAGIAMEQLDHRQLLSVTFTGVVPNDFPINKVPGVVTLPAANVSSNPEFSEPVFGTSTLGQELQSIIKVSGFFIQDIRVTYTPFDDTLSFGINQPVSINNPDADEVIAGDSDNNGNSGTVNSAVTALQPAFTDPPDWGGTKNMGVFLNFMTAGSSNAQVAAGFTDIPPTATPEDPTGLKVYQVWEPLVPGVPQSTTGATLLPQFAGNVYTVNDPARGNLEFSITHFSQLYQDITGKPLTPNTTIYVGGFAGSDTDFPISKAFIPSQPVLISAATSPSTCPPASPPILINPHEHRVIDTSHRDLVRVYVEGT
;
A
#
# COMPACT_ATOMS: atom_id res chain seq x y z
N MET A 1 3.10 -15.27 -81.15
CA MET A 1 2.70 -16.67 -80.87
C MET A 1 3.31 -17.09 -79.53
N SER A 2 3.03 -16.41 -78.43
CA SER A 2 1.75 -15.99 -77.84
C SER A 2 1.29 -17.02 -76.80
N LEU A 3 1.61 -16.69 -75.54
CA LEU A 3 0.82 -16.78 -74.30
C LEU A 3 0.01 -18.05 -73.93
N PHE A 4 -0.46 -18.88 -74.86
CA PHE A 4 -1.25 -20.09 -74.56
C PHE A 4 -0.40 -21.25 -74.04
N ALA A 5 0.85 -21.40 -74.51
CA ALA A 5 1.74 -22.48 -74.07
C ALA A 5 2.29 -22.27 -72.64
N ARG A 6 2.46 -21.02 -72.19
CA ARG A 6 2.93 -20.70 -70.83
C ARG A 6 1.82 -20.79 -69.78
N LEU A 7 0.56 -20.57 -70.15
CA LEU A 7 -0.57 -20.73 -69.24
C LEU A 7 -0.81 -22.22 -68.87
N LEU A 8 -0.59 -23.14 -69.82
CA LEU A 8 -0.71 -24.59 -69.60
C LEU A 8 0.42 -25.19 -68.73
N GLN A 9 1.61 -24.58 -68.70
CA GLN A 9 2.68 -24.97 -67.76
C GLN A 9 2.44 -24.43 -66.35
N ALA A 10 1.79 -23.27 -66.20
CA ALA A 10 1.50 -22.66 -64.90
C ALA A 10 0.36 -23.37 -64.13
N VAL A 11 -0.58 -24.03 -64.81
CA VAL A 11 -1.68 -24.77 -64.17
C VAL A 11 -1.25 -26.17 -63.73
N ARG A 12 -0.24 -26.78 -64.36
CA ARG A 12 0.19 -28.17 -64.05
C ARG A 12 1.19 -28.31 -62.90
N SER A 13 1.76 -27.24 -62.36
CA SER A 13 2.56 -27.31 -61.12
C SER A 13 1.71 -27.17 -59.85
N TRP A 14 0.41 -26.87 -59.99
CA TRP A 14 -0.54 -26.74 -58.90
C TRP A 14 -1.33 -28.04 -58.66
N ARG A 15 -0.64 -29.14 -58.30
CA ARG A 15 -1.15 -30.21 -57.39
C ARG A 15 -0.18 -31.40 -57.21
N ARG A 16 0.16 -31.61 -55.92
CA ARG A 16 0.50 -32.86 -55.19
C ARG A 16 1.90 -33.48 -55.44
N ARG A 17 2.82 -33.31 -54.47
CA ARG A 17 3.25 -34.23 -53.36
C ARG A 17 4.02 -35.46 -53.90
N ARG A 18 5.22 -35.81 -53.42
CA ARG A 18 5.70 -36.03 -52.04
C ARG A 18 7.23 -35.94 -52.00
N GLY A 19 7.79 -35.40 -50.91
CA GLY A 19 9.23 -35.54 -50.64
C GLY A 19 9.71 -34.68 -49.48
N GLY A 20 9.60 -35.21 -48.25
CA GLY A 20 10.39 -34.81 -47.09
C GLY A 20 9.87 -33.63 -46.27
N PRO A 21 9.47 -33.82 -45.00
CA PRO A 21 9.43 -32.69 -44.07
C PRO A 21 10.86 -32.15 -43.91
N LYS A 22 11.07 -30.92 -44.38
CA LYS A 22 12.19 -30.10 -43.92
C LYS A 22 12.04 -29.95 -42.42
N THR A 23 13.07 -30.31 -41.66
CA THR A 23 13.22 -29.90 -40.27
C THR A 23 13.19 -28.37 -40.23
N VAL A 24 12.03 -27.81 -39.90
CA VAL A 24 11.94 -26.45 -39.40
C VAL A 24 12.75 -26.49 -38.11
N ARG A 25 13.91 -25.84 -38.09
CA ARG A 25 14.46 -25.38 -36.81
C ARG A 25 13.33 -24.55 -36.21
N SER A 26 12.67 -25.11 -35.21
CA SER A 26 11.87 -24.32 -34.27
C SER A 26 12.72 -23.09 -34.00
N ALA A 27 12.19 -21.90 -34.28
CA ALA A 27 12.63 -20.74 -33.53
C ALA A 27 12.67 -21.23 -32.09
N GLY A 28 13.85 -21.19 -31.47
CA GLY A 28 13.95 -21.53 -30.06
C GLY A 28 12.82 -20.76 -29.41
N ILE A 29 11.88 -21.47 -28.79
CA ILE A 29 11.01 -20.83 -27.82
C ILE A 29 12.04 -20.26 -26.87
N ALA A 30 12.27 -18.95 -26.96
CA ALA A 30 12.81 -18.22 -25.85
C ALA A 30 11.78 -18.50 -24.78
N MET A 31 12.02 -19.53 -23.97
CA MET A 31 11.47 -19.54 -22.65
C MET A 31 11.98 -18.22 -22.12
N GLU A 32 11.10 -17.24 -22.04
CA GLU A 32 11.27 -16.16 -21.09
C GLU A 32 11.47 -16.92 -19.79
N GLN A 33 12.74 -17.07 -19.40
CA GLN A 33 13.07 -17.44 -18.05
C GLN A 33 12.35 -16.36 -17.27
N LEU A 34 11.24 -16.72 -16.63
CA LEU A 34 10.65 -15.90 -15.58
C LEU A 34 11.83 -15.57 -14.68
N ASP A 35 12.32 -14.34 -14.82
CA ASP A 35 13.50 -13.90 -14.12
C ASP A 35 13.09 -14.03 -12.66
N HIS A 36 13.72 -14.96 -11.95
CA HIS A 36 13.32 -15.36 -10.60
C HIS A 36 13.46 -14.17 -9.63
N ARG A 37 14.11 -13.09 -10.09
CA ARG A 37 14.20 -11.79 -9.46
C ARG A 37 12.91 -10.97 -9.51
N GLN A 38 11.94 -11.32 -10.37
CA GLN A 38 10.69 -10.57 -10.56
C GLN A 38 9.48 -11.18 -9.83
N LEU A 39 9.58 -12.38 -9.25
CA LEU A 39 8.43 -13.13 -8.71
C LEU A 39 8.14 -12.92 -7.22
N LEU A 40 8.82 -11.98 -6.55
CA LEU A 40 8.58 -11.64 -5.16
C LEU A 40 8.44 -10.13 -5.00
N SER A 41 7.49 -9.51 -5.70
CA SER A 41 7.01 -8.20 -5.28
C SER A 41 6.25 -8.39 -3.97
N VAL A 42 6.71 -7.77 -2.88
CA VAL A 42 5.87 -7.55 -1.70
C VAL A 42 4.66 -6.78 -2.20
N THR A 43 3.53 -7.47 -2.30
CA THR A 43 2.30 -6.90 -2.81
C THR A 43 1.44 -6.69 -1.60
N PHE A 44 1.30 -5.44 -1.19
CA PHE A 44 0.32 -5.04 -0.19
C PHE A 44 -1.05 -5.60 -0.57
N THR A 45 -1.68 -6.24 0.39
CA THR A 45 -2.99 -6.86 0.24
C THR A 45 -4.09 -6.02 0.89
N GLY A 46 -3.73 -4.93 1.56
CA GLY A 46 -4.62 -4.10 2.37
C GLY A 46 -5.01 -4.75 3.69
N VAL A 47 -4.30 -5.81 4.08
CA VAL A 47 -4.51 -6.54 5.33
C VAL A 47 -3.20 -6.57 6.09
N VAL A 48 -2.96 -5.52 6.88
CA VAL A 48 -1.69 -5.30 7.59
C VAL A 48 -1.27 -6.49 8.46
N PRO A 49 -2.18 -7.25 9.11
CA PRO A 49 -1.78 -8.45 9.84
C PRO A 49 -1.17 -9.56 8.98
N ASN A 50 -1.52 -9.64 7.69
CA ASN A 50 -0.98 -10.63 6.77
C ASN A 50 0.35 -10.16 6.16
N ASP A 51 0.43 -8.89 5.76
CA ASP A 51 1.60 -8.33 5.08
C ASP A 51 2.73 -7.95 6.05
N PHE A 52 2.36 -7.57 7.27
CA PHE A 52 3.24 -7.22 8.37
C PHE A 52 2.94 -8.09 9.61
N PRO A 53 3.20 -9.39 9.56
CA PRO A 53 2.81 -10.30 10.63
C PRO A 53 3.66 -10.04 11.89
N ILE A 54 2.97 -9.82 13.02
CA ILE A 54 3.59 -9.43 14.32
C ILE A 54 4.60 -10.46 14.85
N ASN A 55 4.51 -11.71 14.40
CA ASN A 55 5.41 -12.80 14.80
C ASN A 55 6.69 -12.86 13.96
N LYS A 56 6.84 -12.04 12.91
CA LYS A 56 8.05 -11.97 12.07
C LYS A 56 9.08 -11.05 12.71
N VAL A 57 9.73 -11.53 13.77
CA VAL A 57 10.79 -10.79 14.49
C VAL A 57 12.10 -11.58 14.43
N PRO A 58 13.18 -11.03 13.83
CA PRO A 58 13.27 -9.70 13.21
C PRO A 58 12.56 -9.65 11.85
N GLY A 59 12.18 -8.45 11.42
CA GLY A 59 11.54 -8.19 10.14
C GLY A 59 10.35 -7.24 10.22
N VAL A 60 9.53 -7.36 11.26
CA VAL A 60 8.40 -6.45 11.49
C VAL A 60 8.52 -5.90 12.90
N VAL A 61 8.52 -4.57 12.99
CA VAL A 61 8.37 -3.85 14.25
C VAL A 61 6.95 -3.33 14.32
N THR A 62 6.22 -3.71 15.36
CA THR A 62 4.87 -3.21 15.64
C THR A 62 4.96 -2.10 16.69
N LEU A 63 4.28 -0.98 16.41
CA LEU A 63 4.23 0.21 17.24
C LEU A 63 2.77 0.47 17.67
N PRO A 64 2.28 -0.21 18.72
CA PRO A 64 0.95 0.03 19.25
C PRO A 64 0.76 1.49 19.70
N ALA A 65 -0.37 2.09 19.35
CA ALA A 65 -0.76 3.42 19.82
C ALA A 65 -0.82 3.49 21.36
N ALA A 66 -1.29 2.40 21.99
CA ALA A 66 -1.38 2.27 23.44
C ALA A 66 -0.06 2.52 24.18
N ASN A 67 1.10 2.22 23.56
CA ASN A 67 2.42 2.40 24.17
C ASN A 67 2.77 3.87 24.43
N VAL A 68 2.15 4.79 23.69
CA VAL A 68 2.39 6.24 23.80
C VAL A 68 1.16 7.01 24.28
N SER A 69 0.13 6.30 24.76
CA SER A 69 -1.14 6.89 25.22
C SER A 69 -1.01 7.89 26.39
N SER A 70 0.09 7.80 27.17
CA SER A 70 0.38 8.75 28.26
C SER A 70 1.15 10.00 27.80
N ASN A 71 1.57 10.08 26.54
CA ASN A 71 2.25 11.24 26.00
C ASN A 71 1.24 12.40 25.84
N PRO A 72 1.54 13.64 26.31
CA PRO A 72 0.62 14.76 26.18
C PRO A 72 0.21 15.14 24.75
N GLU A 73 1.03 14.80 23.75
CA GLU A 73 0.74 15.05 22.33
C GLU A 73 -0.13 13.95 21.71
N PHE A 74 -0.29 12.82 22.39
CA PHE A 74 -1.14 11.73 21.90
C PHE A 74 -2.60 12.16 21.83
N SER A 75 -3.24 11.88 20.69
CA SER A 75 -4.67 12.04 20.53
C SER A 75 -5.26 10.89 19.73
N GLU A 76 -6.41 10.39 20.20
CA GLU A 76 -7.28 9.52 19.42
C GLU A 76 -8.43 10.34 18.80
N PRO A 77 -9.06 9.87 17.72
CA PRO A 77 -10.29 10.49 17.23
C PRO A 77 -11.38 10.43 18.29
N VAL A 78 -11.88 11.60 18.69
CA VAL A 78 -13.03 11.74 19.60
C VAL A 78 -14.11 12.59 18.95
N PHE A 79 -15.36 12.36 19.32
CA PHE A 79 -16.52 13.06 18.77
C PHE A 79 -16.88 14.34 19.56
N GLY A 80 -16.01 14.75 20.49
CA GLY A 80 -16.27 15.83 21.43
C GLY A 80 -17.26 15.46 22.55
N THR A 81 -17.58 16.45 23.39
CA THR A 81 -18.43 16.28 24.58
C THR A 81 -19.86 16.80 24.41
N SER A 82 -20.21 17.29 23.20
CA SER A 82 -21.56 17.78 22.91
C SER A 82 -22.55 16.61 22.81
N THR A 83 -23.84 16.89 23.03
CA THR A 83 -24.91 15.89 22.84
C THR A 83 -24.86 15.27 21.44
N LEU A 84 -24.70 16.11 20.41
CA LEU A 84 -24.54 15.66 19.02
C LEU A 84 -23.33 14.73 18.87
N GLY A 85 -22.19 15.09 19.46
CA GLY A 85 -20.98 14.28 19.42
C GLY A 85 -21.18 12.90 20.05
N GLN A 86 -21.87 12.83 21.19
CA GLN A 86 -22.17 11.57 21.87
C GLN A 86 -23.16 10.70 21.07
N GLU A 87 -24.17 11.32 20.44
CA GLU A 87 -25.09 10.61 19.56
C GLU A 87 -24.37 10.06 18.32
N LEU A 88 -23.53 10.87 17.68
CA LEU A 88 -22.69 10.45 16.56
C LEU A 88 -21.72 9.32 16.96
N GLN A 89 -21.07 9.41 18.12
CA GLN A 89 -20.22 8.34 18.63
C GLN A 89 -21.02 7.05 18.87
N SER A 90 -22.28 7.16 19.28
CA SER A 90 -23.14 5.98 19.48
C SER A 90 -23.50 5.27 18.17
N ILE A 91 -23.49 6.00 17.04
CA ILE A 91 -23.76 5.47 15.71
C ILE A 91 -22.48 5.02 15.02
N ILE A 92 -21.41 5.83 15.05
CA ILE A 92 -20.14 5.61 14.32
C ILE A 92 -19.23 4.65 15.07
N LYS A 93 -19.30 4.63 16.41
CA LYS A 93 -18.48 3.84 17.36
C LYS A 93 -16.99 4.12 17.29
N VAL A 94 -16.39 3.90 16.13
CA VAL A 94 -14.97 4.00 15.83
C VAL A 94 -14.85 4.63 14.45
N SER A 95 -14.04 5.67 14.31
CA SER A 95 -13.78 6.33 13.03
C SER A 95 -12.59 5.67 12.33
N GLY A 96 -12.57 5.68 11.00
CA GLY A 96 -11.44 5.28 10.17
C GLY A 96 -10.23 6.21 10.26
N PHE A 97 -10.25 7.23 11.11
CA PHE A 97 -9.06 7.98 11.51
C PHE A 97 -8.34 7.35 12.71
N PHE A 98 -8.89 6.31 13.32
CA PHE A 98 -8.24 5.66 14.46
C PHE A 98 -7.01 4.90 13.97
N ILE A 99 -5.90 4.97 14.70
CA ILE A 99 -4.70 4.20 14.40
C ILE A 99 -4.48 3.25 15.57
N GLN A 100 -4.66 1.94 15.36
CA GLN A 100 -4.44 0.96 16.41
C GLN A 100 -2.95 0.69 16.60
N ASP A 101 -2.25 0.43 15.50
CA ASP A 101 -0.80 0.25 15.49
C ASP A 101 -0.22 0.62 14.13
N ILE A 102 1.08 0.92 14.13
CA ILE A 102 1.87 1.11 12.92
C ILE A 102 2.87 -0.05 12.86
N ARG A 103 2.95 -0.72 11.71
CA ARG A 103 3.91 -1.80 11.48
C ARG A 103 4.95 -1.38 10.46
N VAL A 104 6.20 -1.70 10.74
CA VAL A 104 7.35 -1.23 9.98
C VAL A 104 8.23 -2.41 9.58
N THR A 105 8.55 -2.53 8.29
CA THR A 105 9.59 -3.43 7.78
C THR A 105 10.56 -2.63 6.91
N TYR A 106 11.84 -2.96 6.99
CA TYR A 106 12.88 -2.45 6.11
C TYR A 106 13.45 -3.59 5.29
N THR A 107 13.55 -3.38 3.98
CA THR A 107 14.13 -4.32 3.03
C THR A 107 15.40 -3.72 2.45
N PRO A 108 16.60 -4.13 2.93
CA PRO A 108 17.86 -3.57 2.44
C PRO A 108 18.16 -3.89 0.98
N PHE A 109 17.53 -4.94 0.43
CA PHE A 109 17.79 -5.40 -0.94
C PHE A 109 17.29 -4.41 -2.00
N ASP A 110 16.12 -3.82 -1.78
CA ASP A 110 15.50 -2.80 -2.65
C ASP A 110 15.45 -1.42 -1.97
N ASP A 111 16.16 -1.27 -0.85
CA ASP A 111 16.25 -0.06 -0.03
C ASP A 111 14.89 0.60 0.27
N THR A 112 13.94 -0.23 0.70
CA THR A 112 12.55 0.20 0.93
C THR A 112 12.15 0.07 2.39
N LEU A 113 11.62 1.15 2.96
CA LEU A 113 10.98 1.16 4.27
C LEU A 113 9.46 1.17 4.07
N SER A 114 8.80 0.09 4.49
CA SER A 114 7.36 -0.11 4.31
C SER A 114 6.61 0.01 5.62
N PHE A 115 5.38 0.51 5.52
CA PHE A 115 4.48 0.80 6.62
C PHE A 115 3.12 0.16 6.38
N GLY A 116 2.56 -0.41 7.44
CA GLY A 116 1.15 -0.77 7.52
C GLY A 116 0.50 -0.03 8.68
N ILE A 117 -0.56 0.73 8.41
CA ILE A 117 -1.37 1.38 9.45
C ILE A 117 -2.57 0.49 9.70
N ASN A 118 -2.58 -0.18 10.86
CA ASN A 118 -3.67 -1.05 11.24
C ASN A 118 -4.84 -0.25 11.82
N GLN A 119 -6.02 -0.50 11.27
CA GLN A 119 -7.27 0.04 11.77
C GLN A 119 -7.85 -0.87 12.86
N PRO A 120 -8.65 -0.34 13.78
CA PRO A 120 -9.38 -1.14 14.76
C PRO A 120 -10.50 -1.95 14.12
N VAL A 121 -11.02 -2.93 14.87
CA VAL A 121 -12.18 -3.74 14.46
C VAL A 121 -13.39 -2.87 14.17
N SER A 122 -14.09 -3.14 13.06
CA SER A 122 -15.37 -2.47 12.79
C SER A 122 -16.47 -3.02 13.69
N ILE A 123 -16.96 -2.20 14.62
CA ILE A 123 -18.05 -2.58 15.52
C ILE A 123 -19.42 -2.46 14.83
N ASN A 124 -19.52 -1.63 13.78
CA ASN A 124 -20.78 -1.34 13.09
C ASN A 124 -21.00 -2.11 11.79
N ASN A 125 -19.94 -2.71 11.25
CA ASN A 125 -20.03 -3.52 10.07
C ASN A 125 -19.56 -4.95 10.38
N PRO A 126 -20.48 -5.88 10.70
CA PRO A 126 -20.11 -7.24 11.09
C PRO A 126 -19.50 -8.06 9.94
N ASP A 127 -19.63 -7.60 8.69
CA ASP A 127 -19.00 -8.22 7.52
C ASP A 127 -17.59 -7.65 7.25
N ALA A 128 -17.17 -6.62 7.99
CA ALA A 128 -15.83 -6.04 7.95
C ALA A 128 -15.01 -6.53 9.14
N ASP A 129 -13.77 -6.96 8.90
CA ASP A 129 -12.84 -7.30 9.99
C ASP A 129 -12.38 -6.01 10.71
N GLU A 130 -12.02 -4.98 9.94
CA GLU A 130 -11.47 -3.70 10.42
C GLU A 130 -12.20 -2.50 9.80
N VAL A 131 -12.14 -1.34 10.45
CA VAL A 131 -12.63 -0.08 9.88
C VAL A 131 -11.79 0.27 8.66
N ILE A 132 -12.40 0.81 7.61
CA ILE A 132 -11.66 1.27 6.44
C ILE A 132 -10.91 2.55 6.80
N ALA A 133 -9.62 2.61 6.48
CA ALA A 133 -8.77 3.77 6.69
C ALA A 133 -9.37 4.98 5.95
N GLY A 134 -9.66 6.05 6.70
CA GLY A 134 -10.31 7.25 6.17
C GLY A 134 -11.83 7.16 5.94
N ASP A 135 -12.50 6.06 6.29
CA ASP A 135 -13.96 5.98 6.41
C ASP A 135 -14.38 6.61 7.75
N SER A 136 -14.84 7.86 7.70
CA SER A 136 -14.98 8.68 8.91
C SER A 136 -16.12 8.19 9.80
N ASP A 137 -17.17 7.64 9.21
CA ASP A 137 -18.40 7.23 9.89
C ASP A 137 -18.59 5.71 9.99
N ASN A 138 -17.61 4.94 9.51
CA ASN A 138 -17.49 3.50 9.66
C ASN A 138 -18.74 2.77 9.16
N ASN A 139 -19.15 3.14 7.96
CA ASN A 139 -20.30 2.56 7.27
C ASN A 139 -19.89 1.44 6.30
N GLY A 140 -18.59 1.12 6.21
CA GLY A 140 -18.06 0.07 5.37
C GLY A 140 -17.76 0.53 3.95
N ASN A 141 -17.80 1.83 3.68
CA ASN A 141 -17.30 2.39 2.45
C ASN A 141 -16.83 3.85 2.63
N SER A 142 -15.77 4.20 1.94
CA SER A 142 -15.35 5.56 1.63
C SER A 142 -16.27 6.15 0.55
N GLY A 143 -16.85 7.31 0.83
CA GLY A 143 -17.56 8.09 -0.19
C GLY A 143 -19.05 8.21 -0.04
N THR A 144 -19.65 7.50 0.93
CA THR A 144 -21.03 7.77 1.34
C THR A 144 -21.07 8.02 2.84
N VAL A 145 -22.16 8.64 3.29
CA VAL A 145 -22.42 8.86 4.71
C VAL A 145 -23.60 7.99 5.13
N ASN A 146 -23.48 7.34 6.28
CA ASN A 146 -24.52 6.60 6.94
C ASN A 146 -25.74 7.50 7.14
N SER A 147 -26.89 7.06 6.63
CA SER A 147 -28.13 7.84 6.73
C SER A 147 -28.50 8.25 8.17
N ALA A 148 -28.14 7.46 9.18
CA ALA A 148 -28.36 7.81 10.58
C ALA A 148 -27.44 8.96 11.04
N VAL A 149 -26.21 9.04 10.50
CA VAL A 149 -25.29 10.17 10.72
C VAL A 149 -25.82 11.41 10.02
N THR A 150 -26.22 11.31 8.75
CA THR A 150 -26.79 12.45 8.00
C THR A 150 -28.09 12.97 8.62
N ALA A 151 -28.89 12.10 9.26
CA ALA A 151 -30.10 12.51 9.96
C ALA A 151 -29.83 13.41 11.18
N LEU A 152 -28.69 13.22 11.87
CA LEU A 152 -28.28 14.04 13.01
C LEU A 152 -27.43 15.24 12.58
N GLN A 153 -26.55 15.05 11.60
CA GLN A 153 -25.66 16.06 11.06
C GLN A 153 -25.71 16.06 9.53
N PRO A 154 -26.64 16.81 8.92
CA PRO A 154 -26.78 16.86 7.45
C PRO A 154 -25.55 17.40 6.72
N ALA A 155 -24.68 18.15 7.42
CA ALA A 155 -23.45 18.70 6.87
C ALA A 155 -22.25 17.75 7.00
N PHE A 156 -22.42 16.55 7.58
CA PHE A 156 -21.35 15.57 7.69
C PHE A 156 -20.94 15.12 6.29
N THR A 157 -19.63 15.14 6.01
CA THR A 157 -19.08 14.69 4.74
C THR A 157 -18.23 13.45 4.97
N ASP A 158 -18.22 12.55 3.99
CA ASP A 158 -17.23 11.48 3.89
C ASP A 158 -16.79 11.39 2.42
N PRO A 159 -15.87 12.25 1.96
CA PRO A 159 -15.46 12.22 0.56
C PRO A 159 -14.76 10.89 0.20
N PRO A 160 -15.00 10.34 -1.00
CA PRO A 160 -14.33 9.13 -1.46
C PRO A 160 -12.84 9.38 -1.66
N ASP A 161 -12.05 8.30 -1.70
CA ASP A 161 -10.66 8.29 -2.19
C ASP A 161 -9.76 9.34 -1.52
N TRP A 162 -9.84 9.44 -0.19
CA TRP A 162 -9.12 10.44 0.61
C TRP A 162 -9.45 11.90 0.27
N GLY A 163 -10.56 12.14 -0.43
CA GLY A 163 -10.96 13.45 -0.89
C GLY A 163 -11.13 14.50 0.20
N GLY A 164 -11.17 15.76 -0.21
CA GLY A 164 -11.25 16.88 0.73
C GLY A 164 -10.02 16.96 1.63
N THR A 165 -10.25 17.19 2.92
CA THR A 165 -9.18 17.43 3.92
C THR A 165 -8.73 16.17 4.67
N LYS A 166 -9.28 15.00 4.30
CA LYS A 166 -8.88 13.71 4.85
C LYS A 166 -7.39 13.47 4.66
N ASN A 167 -6.71 13.15 5.74
CA ASN A 167 -5.28 12.86 5.78
C ASN A 167 -5.03 11.62 6.62
N MET A 168 -3.99 10.88 6.28
CA MET A 168 -3.47 9.79 7.08
C MET A 168 -2.05 9.44 6.61
N GLY A 169 -1.18 9.12 7.55
CA GLY A 169 0.18 8.71 7.23
C GLY A 169 1.05 8.53 8.45
N VAL A 170 2.36 8.45 8.19
CA VAL A 170 3.41 8.38 9.21
C VAL A 170 4.34 9.57 9.08
N PHE A 171 5.02 9.89 10.17
CA PHE A 171 6.14 10.80 10.17
C PHE A 171 7.37 10.19 10.81
N LEU A 172 8.54 10.61 10.34
CA LEU A 172 9.83 10.14 10.77
C LEU A 172 10.61 11.25 11.47
N ASN A 173 11.24 10.89 12.57
CA ASN A 173 12.24 11.68 13.26
C ASN A 173 13.50 10.81 13.41
N PHE A 174 14.67 11.34 13.06
CA PHE A 174 15.94 10.61 13.07
C PHE A 174 16.82 10.95 14.28
N MET A 175 16.33 11.76 15.21
CA MET A 175 17.14 12.34 16.29
C MET A 175 16.57 12.11 17.69
N THR A 176 15.25 12.20 17.89
CA THR A 176 14.65 12.23 19.25
C THR A 176 13.39 11.39 19.37
N ALA A 177 13.36 10.51 20.39
CA ALA A 177 12.19 9.70 20.74
C ALA A 177 11.01 10.53 21.24
N GLY A 178 9.79 10.13 20.91
CA GLY A 178 8.57 10.74 21.44
C GLY A 178 8.35 12.18 20.99
N SER A 179 9.14 12.67 20.03
CA SER A 179 9.05 14.02 19.48
C SER A 179 8.04 14.07 18.33
N SER A 180 7.24 15.13 18.29
CA SER A 180 6.38 15.54 17.17
C SER A 180 7.12 16.21 16.02
N ASN A 181 8.43 16.48 16.17
CA ASN A 181 9.23 17.13 15.13
C ASN A 181 9.51 16.15 13.99
N ALA A 182 8.58 16.07 13.06
CA ALA A 182 8.75 15.35 11.81
C ALA A 182 9.85 15.99 10.96
N GLN A 183 10.83 15.19 10.55
CA GLN A 183 11.80 15.54 9.51
C GLN A 183 11.33 15.08 8.14
N VAL A 184 10.60 13.97 8.10
CA VAL A 184 9.93 13.44 6.91
C VAL A 184 8.51 13.07 7.29
N ALA A 185 7.56 13.25 6.38
CA ALA A 185 6.24 12.66 6.46
C ALA A 185 5.93 11.91 5.15
N ALA A 186 5.09 10.88 5.26
CA ALA A 186 4.65 10.08 4.14
C ALA A 186 3.19 9.65 4.34
N GLY A 187 2.35 9.81 3.32
CA GLY A 187 0.92 9.52 3.39
C GLY A 187 0.08 10.41 2.50
N PHE A 188 -1.18 10.58 2.87
CA PHE A 188 -2.12 11.53 2.28
C PHE A 188 -2.17 12.82 3.10
N THR A 189 -2.08 13.95 2.43
CA THR A 189 -1.98 15.28 3.07
C THR A 189 -3.35 15.82 3.48
N ASP A 190 -3.43 16.95 4.18
CA ASP A 190 -4.71 17.62 4.48
C ASP A 190 -5.20 18.56 3.36
N ILE A 191 -4.43 18.71 2.29
CA ILE A 191 -4.72 19.66 1.22
C ILE A 191 -5.57 18.98 0.15
N PRO A 192 -6.77 19.50 -0.15
CA PRO A 192 -7.55 19.01 -1.28
C PRO A 192 -6.77 19.21 -2.59
N PRO A 193 -6.63 18.18 -3.42
CA PRO A 193 -6.04 18.33 -4.76
C PRO A 193 -6.84 19.35 -5.58
N THR A 194 -6.14 20.18 -6.33
CA THR A 194 -6.76 21.05 -7.34
C THR A 194 -6.68 20.36 -8.67
N ALA A 195 -7.83 20.06 -9.30
CA ALA A 195 -7.85 19.51 -10.65
C ALA A 195 -7.12 20.46 -11.61
N THR A 196 -6.19 19.92 -12.39
CA THR A 196 -5.47 20.65 -13.44
C THR A 196 -5.84 20.09 -14.81
N PRO A 197 -5.52 20.78 -15.92
CA PRO A 197 -5.67 20.18 -17.26
C PRO A 197 -4.90 18.86 -17.43
N GLU A 198 -3.78 18.69 -16.71
CA GLU A 198 -2.94 17.49 -16.74
C GLU A 198 -3.41 16.38 -15.79
N ASP A 199 -4.05 16.74 -14.67
CA ASP A 199 -4.78 15.83 -13.77
C ASP A 199 -6.23 16.33 -13.60
N PRO A 200 -7.11 16.00 -14.55
CA PRO A 200 -8.49 16.46 -14.54
C PRO A 200 -9.32 15.78 -13.44
N THR A 201 -8.81 14.69 -12.87
CA THR A 201 -9.48 13.96 -11.79
C THR A 201 -9.24 14.61 -10.44
N GLY A 202 -8.11 15.30 -10.27
CA GLY A 202 -7.72 15.88 -8.98
C GLY A 202 -7.76 14.82 -7.89
N LEU A 203 -7.19 13.63 -8.15
CA LEU A 203 -7.16 12.57 -7.15
C LEU A 203 -6.09 12.87 -6.12
N LYS A 204 -6.37 12.51 -4.87
CA LYS A 204 -5.36 12.66 -3.82
C LYS A 204 -4.34 11.55 -3.99
N VAL A 205 -3.07 11.94 -4.02
CA VAL A 205 -1.97 11.02 -4.24
C VAL A 205 -1.16 10.86 -2.98
N TYR A 206 -0.61 9.66 -2.79
CA TYR A 206 0.41 9.39 -1.80
C TYR A 206 1.65 10.25 -2.09
N GLN A 207 2.21 10.83 -1.03
CA GLN A 207 3.38 11.71 -1.13
C GLN A 207 4.39 11.38 -0.03
N VAL A 208 5.63 11.78 -0.27
CA VAL A 208 6.70 11.88 0.74
C VAL A 208 7.19 13.32 0.73
N TRP A 209 7.37 13.94 1.90
CA TRP A 209 7.75 15.34 2.00
C TRP A 209 8.52 15.66 3.27
N GLU A 210 9.27 16.76 3.24
CA GLU A 210 9.81 17.42 4.44
C GLU A 210 8.82 18.49 4.90
N PRO A 211 8.22 18.35 6.10
CA PRO A 211 7.28 19.35 6.61
C PRO A 211 7.96 20.71 6.84
N LEU A 212 7.28 21.79 6.45
CA LEU A 212 7.77 23.15 6.75
C LEU A 212 7.75 23.45 8.24
N VAL A 213 6.67 23.03 8.92
CA VAL A 213 6.44 23.26 10.34
C VAL A 213 6.59 21.93 11.07
N PRO A 214 7.64 21.75 11.89
CA PRO A 214 7.76 20.61 12.78
C PRO A 214 6.52 20.47 13.66
N GLY A 215 5.92 19.27 13.74
CA GLY A 215 4.69 19.02 14.50
C GLY A 215 3.38 19.09 13.70
N VAL A 216 3.42 19.51 12.43
CA VAL A 216 2.26 19.51 11.53
C VAL A 216 2.55 18.59 10.32
N PRO A 217 2.78 17.29 10.56
CA PRO A 217 3.30 16.40 9.52
C PRO A 217 2.33 16.22 8.36
N GLN A 218 1.03 16.40 8.56
CA GLN A 218 -0.01 16.11 7.57
C GLN A 218 -0.13 17.14 6.43
N SER A 219 0.48 18.33 6.55
CA SER A 219 0.31 19.37 5.53
C SER A 219 1.52 19.50 4.61
N THR A 220 1.25 19.77 3.33
CA THR A 220 2.29 20.10 2.33
C THR A 220 2.38 21.59 2.02
N THR A 221 1.64 22.44 2.75
CA THR A 221 1.69 23.90 2.53
C THR A 221 3.08 24.41 2.90
N GLY A 222 3.84 24.80 1.88
CA GLY A 222 5.23 25.24 2.03
C GLY A 222 6.23 24.13 2.36
N ALA A 223 5.80 22.86 2.38
CA ALA A 223 6.66 21.71 2.52
C ALA A 223 7.50 21.48 1.25
N THR A 224 8.58 20.71 1.40
CA THR A 224 9.38 20.25 0.25
C THR A 224 8.92 18.85 -0.14
N LEU A 225 8.29 18.72 -1.31
CA LEU A 225 7.91 17.40 -1.83
C LEU A 225 9.16 16.62 -2.26
N LEU A 226 9.19 15.34 -1.92
CA LEU A 226 10.28 14.42 -2.23
C LEU A 226 9.79 13.23 -3.07
N PRO A 227 9.26 13.46 -4.29
CA PRO A 227 8.66 12.41 -5.11
C PRO A 227 9.62 11.27 -5.46
N GLN A 228 10.93 11.51 -5.44
CA GLN A 228 11.95 10.49 -5.70
C GLN A 228 12.03 9.40 -4.63
N PHE A 229 11.47 9.63 -3.44
CA PHE A 229 11.42 8.65 -2.34
C PHE A 229 10.03 8.03 -2.18
N ALA A 230 9.05 8.44 -3.00
CA ALA A 230 7.72 7.85 -2.95
C ALA A 230 7.75 6.41 -3.51
N GLY A 231 7.33 5.46 -2.68
CA GLY A 231 7.16 4.07 -3.05
C GLY A 231 5.72 3.69 -3.37
N ASN A 232 5.41 2.42 -3.18
CA ASN A 232 4.07 1.89 -3.43
C ASN A 232 3.11 2.34 -2.34
N VAL A 233 1.83 2.48 -2.71
CA VAL A 233 0.72 2.66 -1.77
C VAL A 233 -0.37 1.67 -2.13
N TYR A 234 -0.99 1.09 -1.12
CA TYR A 234 -2.22 0.34 -1.22
C TYR A 234 -3.27 1.03 -0.37
N THR A 235 -4.32 1.45 -1.06
CA THR A 235 -5.52 2.04 -0.49
C THR A 235 -6.67 1.47 -1.29
N VAL A 236 -7.54 0.71 -0.63
CA VAL A 236 -8.77 0.23 -1.24
C VAL A 236 -9.90 0.41 -0.28
N ASN A 237 -10.99 0.94 -0.82
CA ASN A 237 -12.25 1.06 -0.13
C ASN A 237 -13.00 -0.28 -0.14
N ASP A 238 -12.50 -1.25 0.61
CA ASP A 238 -13.04 -2.61 0.69
C ASP A 238 -13.06 -3.06 2.16
N PRO A 239 -14.20 -3.45 2.73
CA PRO A 239 -14.31 -4.00 4.09
C PRO A 239 -13.35 -5.16 4.40
N ALA A 240 -12.94 -5.94 3.39
CA ALA A 240 -12.00 -7.04 3.57
C ALA A 240 -10.52 -6.59 3.55
N ARG A 241 -10.25 -5.33 3.21
CA ARG A 241 -8.91 -4.77 2.96
C ARG A 241 -8.84 -3.31 3.39
N GLY A 242 -9.33 -3.03 4.60
CA GLY A 242 -9.56 -1.68 5.08
C GLY A 242 -8.31 -0.91 5.48
N ASN A 243 -7.12 -1.55 5.55
CA ASN A 243 -5.93 -0.88 6.06
C ASN A 243 -5.21 -0.03 5.01
N LEU A 244 -4.41 0.92 5.49
CA LEU A 244 -3.51 1.72 4.65
C LEU A 244 -2.09 1.15 4.71
N GLU A 245 -1.53 0.83 3.56
CA GLU A 245 -0.15 0.34 3.43
C GLU A 245 0.61 1.18 2.42
N PHE A 246 1.86 1.51 2.71
CA PHE A 246 2.69 2.28 1.79
C PHE A 246 4.18 2.11 2.07
N SER A 247 5.02 2.66 1.19
CA SER A 247 6.47 2.57 1.34
C SER A 247 7.22 3.83 0.92
N ILE A 248 8.40 4.00 1.51
CA ILE A 248 9.40 4.99 1.12
C ILE A 248 10.56 4.23 0.48
N THR A 249 10.84 4.52 -0.78
CA THR A 249 11.95 3.94 -1.54
C THR A 249 13.22 4.75 -1.36
N HIS A 250 14.37 4.13 -1.64
CA HIS A 250 15.69 4.74 -1.45
C HIS A 250 15.87 5.31 -0.03
N PHE A 251 15.37 4.58 0.97
CA PHE A 251 15.28 5.08 2.34
C PHE A 251 16.67 5.36 2.95
N SER A 252 17.68 4.56 2.63
CA SER A 252 19.05 4.79 3.09
C SER A 252 19.61 6.12 2.58
N GLN A 253 19.28 6.50 1.34
CA GLN A 253 19.66 7.77 0.74
C GLN A 253 18.93 8.93 1.43
N LEU A 254 17.61 8.84 1.61
CA LEU A 254 16.83 9.84 2.33
C LEU A 254 17.37 10.09 3.75
N TYR A 255 17.65 9.01 4.49
CA TYR A 255 18.25 9.11 5.82
C TYR A 255 19.62 9.81 5.78
N GLN A 256 20.46 9.47 4.80
CA GLN A 256 21.78 10.08 4.66
C GLN A 256 21.71 11.55 4.27
N ASP A 257 20.77 11.94 3.39
CA ASP A 257 20.60 13.32 2.96
C ASP A 257 20.19 14.22 4.13
N ILE A 258 19.33 13.72 5.02
CA ILE A 258 18.83 14.48 6.16
C ILE A 258 19.82 14.49 7.33
N THR A 259 20.48 13.35 7.61
CA THR A 259 21.32 13.21 8.81
C THR A 259 22.82 13.41 8.55
N GLY A 260 23.24 13.37 7.30
CA GLY A 260 24.66 13.33 6.90
C GLY A 260 25.37 12.03 7.27
N LYS A 261 24.66 11.00 7.73
CA LYS A 261 25.23 9.72 8.19
C LYS A 261 24.67 8.56 7.37
N PRO A 262 25.48 7.52 7.07
CA PRO A 262 24.96 6.33 6.42
C PRO A 262 23.95 5.62 7.32
N LEU A 263 22.91 5.03 6.71
CA LEU A 263 22.01 4.12 7.41
C LEU A 263 22.77 2.85 7.81
N THR A 264 22.66 2.44 9.06
CA THR A 264 23.28 1.21 9.56
C THR A 264 22.23 0.33 10.24
N PRO A 265 22.48 -0.99 10.42
CA PRO A 265 21.57 -1.85 11.17
C PRO A 265 21.31 -1.36 12.62
N ASN A 266 22.27 -0.64 13.21
CA ASN A 266 22.14 -0.09 14.57
C ASN A 266 21.47 1.28 14.61
N THR A 267 21.09 1.85 13.46
CA THR A 267 20.38 3.11 13.41
C THR A 267 19.00 2.94 14.06
N THR A 268 18.64 3.86 14.95
CA THR A 268 17.28 3.99 15.46
C THR A 268 16.64 5.18 14.78
N ILE A 269 15.51 4.93 14.13
CA ILE A 269 14.60 5.97 13.64
C ILE A 269 13.38 6.02 14.56
N TYR A 270 12.63 7.11 14.54
CA TYR A 270 11.42 7.26 15.33
C TYR A 270 10.25 7.47 14.39
N VAL A 271 9.21 6.65 14.53
CA VAL A 271 8.04 6.62 13.65
C VAL A 271 6.80 6.98 14.45
N GLY A 272 6.10 8.02 14.02
CA GLY A 272 4.79 8.40 14.55
C GLY A 272 3.72 8.36 13.45
N GLY A 273 2.47 8.63 13.81
CA GLY A 273 1.32 8.57 12.91
C GLY A 273 0.41 9.78 13.05
N PHE A 274 -0.34 10.07 12.01
CA PHE A 274 -1.38 11.08 12.00
C PHE A 274 -2.55 10.61 11.15
N ALA A 275 -3.76 11.04 11.50
CA ALA A 275 -4.94 10.87 10.66
C ALA A 275 -6.02 11.89 11.05
N GLY A 276 -6.91 12.20 10.12
CA GLY A 276 -8.07 13.02 10.40
C GLY A 276 -8.56 13.80 9.21
N SER A 277 -9.44 14.76 9.49
CA SER A 277 -10.05 15.64 8.50
C SER A 277 -10.51 16.92 9.18
N ASP A 278 -10.50 18.03 8.48
CA ASP A 278 -11.06 19.31 8.93
C ASP A 278 -12.54 19.48 8.52
N THR A 279 -13.05 18.59 7.66
CA THR A 279 -14.43 18.65 7.16
C THR A 279 -15.37 17.68 7.87
N ASP A 280 -14.85 16.68 8.58
CA ASP A 280 -15.64 15.56 9.12
C ASP A 280 -15.99 15.82 10.60
N PHE A 281 -16.42 17.05 10.89
CA PHE A 281 -16.80 17.51 12.23
C PHE A 281 -18.01 16.71 12.77
N PRO A 282 -18.01 16.30 14.06
CA PRO A 282 -17.13 16.70 15.16
C PRO A 282 -15.95 15.76 15.45
N ILE A 283 -15.55 14.92 14.50
CA ILE A 283 -14.49 13.93 14.73
C ILE A 283 -13.13 14.66 14.78
N SER A 284 -12.42 14.52 15.90
CA SER A 284 -11.08 15.08 16.05
C SER A 284 -10.03 14.25 15.29
N LYS A 285 -8.85 14.84 15.10
CA LYS A 285 -7.70 14.18 14.49
C LYS A 285 -7.00 13.23 15.45
N ALA A 286 -6.43 12.16 14.92
CA ALA A 286 -5.50 11.28 15.60
C ALA A 286 -4.06 11.78 15.44
N PHE A 287 -3.28 11.68 16.52
CA PHE A 287 -1.84 11.89 16.51
C PHE A 287 -1.16 10.88 17.42
N ILE A 288 -0.22 10.12 16.85
CA ILE A 288 0.55 9.10 17.54
C ILE A 288 2.01 9.59 17.62
N PRO A 289 2.50 9.98 18.81
CA PRO A 289 3.88 10.41 18.99
C PRO A 289 4.87 9.32 18.57
N SER A 290 6.05 9.76 18.15
CA SER A 290 7.02 8.86 17.51
C SER A 290 7.60 7.82 18.48
N GLN A 291 7.65 6.57 18.03
CA GLN A 291 8.19 5.42 18.76
C GLN A 291 9.48 4.91 18.10
N PRO A 292 10.44 4.39 18.88
CA PRO A 292 11.72 3.92 18.35
C PRO A 292 11.58 2.67 17.47
N VAL A 293 12.29 2.66 16.35
CA VAL A 293 12.46 1.53 15.45
C VAL A 293 13.95 1.35 15.18
N LEU A 294 14.51 0.24 15.66
CA LEU A 294 15.85 -0.19 15.32
C LEU A 294 15.84 -0.84 13.92
N ILE A 295 16.67 -0.35 12.99
CA ILE A 295 16.69 -0.85 11.61
C ILE A 295 16.94 -2.36 11.54
N SER A 296 17.84 -2.91 12.35
CA SER A 296 18.08 -4.36 12.39
C SER A 296 16.87 -5.16 12.88
N ALA A 297 16.01 -4.58 13.72
CA ALA A 297 14.78 -5.23 14.19
C ALA A 297 13.69 -5.23 13.12
N ALA A 298 13.62 -4.16 12.32
CA ALA A 298 12.72 -4.04 11.17
C ALA A 298 13.26 -4.74 9.91
N THR A 299 14.50 -5.24 9.91
CA THR A 299 15.08 -5.91 8.75
C THR A 299 14.74 -7.39 8.77
N SER A 300 14.03 -7.87 7.75
CA SER A 300 13.76 -9.31 7.64
C SER A 300 15.11 -10.04 7.47
N PRO A 301 15.37 -11.13 8.21
CA PRO A 301 16.59 -11.90 8.01
C PRO A 301 16.61 -12.35 6.56
N SER A 302 17.71 -12.09 5.87
CA SER A 302 17.89 -12.49 4.48
C SER A 302 17.94 -14.01 4.41
N THR A 303 16.80 -14.67 4.31
CA THR A 303 16.78 -16.03 3.79
C THR A 303 17.04 -15.87 2.30
N CYS A 304 18.23 -16.28 1.83
CA CYS A 304 18.38 -16.62 0.42
C CYS A 304 17.16 -17.48 0.06
N PRO A 305 16.37 -17.13 -0.97
CA PRO A 305 15.28 -18.00 -1.37
C PRO A 305 15.89 -19.38 -1.59
N PRO A 306 15.33 -20.46 -1.00
CA PRO A 306 15.77 -21.80 -1.32
C PRO A 306 15.76 -21.91 -2.84
N ALA A 307 16.82 -22.51 -3.42
CA ALA A 307 16.90 -22.72 -4.86
C ALA A 307 15.57 -23.34 -5.30
N SER A 308 14.85 -22.67 -6.21
CA SER A 308 13.49 -23.06 -6.58
C SER A 308 13.45 -24.55 -6.90
N PRO A 309 12.50 -25.32 -6.35
CA PRO A 309 12.37 -26.72 -6.74
C PRO A 309 12.20 -26.77 -8.26
N PRO A 310 12.88 -27.69 -8.96
CA PRO A 310 12.74 -27.82 -10.40
C PRO A 310 11.27 -28.04 -10.74
N ILE A 311 10.66 -27.08 -11.44
CA ILE A 311 9.31 -27.23 -11.98
C ILE A 311 9.38 -28.29 -13.07
N LEU A 312 8.99 -29.51 -12.72
CA LEU A 312 8.81 -30.59 -13.69
C LEU A 312 7.46 -30.37 -14.38
N ILE A 313 7.49 -29.66 -15.51
CA ILE A 313 6.34 -29.61 -16.42
C ILE A 313 6.19 -31.02 -16.99
N ASN A 314 5.11 -31.73 -16.63
CA ASN A 314 4.74 -32.97 -17.28
C ASN A 314 4.18 -32.60 -18.67
N PRO A 315 4.89 -32.91 -19.78
CA PRO A 315 4.37 -32.57 -21.10
C PRO A 315 3.18 -33.48 -21.39
N HIS A 316 1.96 -32.96 -21.23
CA HIS A 316 0.80 -33.61 -21.81
C HIS A 316 1.00 -33.77 -23.33
N GLU A 317 0.53 -34.89 -23.86
CA GLU A 317 0.77 -35.42 -25.22
C GLU A 317 0.45 -34.42 -26.36
N HIS A 318 -0.23 -33.32 -26.05
CA HIS A 318 -0.67 -32.30 -27.00
C HIS A 318 -0.01 -30.91 -26.86
N ARG A 319 0.96 -30.68 -25.95
CA ARG A 319 1.67 -29.38 -25.79
C ARG A 319 0.73 -28.17 -25.64
N VAL A 320 -0.47 -28.36 -25.13
CA VAL A 320 -1.40 -27.28 -24.78
C VAL A 320 -1.40 -27.15 -23.26
N ILE A 321 -1.10 -25.95 -22.77
CA ILE A 321 -1.36 -25.57 -21.38
C ILE A 321 -2.80 -25.09 -21.36
N ASP A 322 -3.69 -25.91 -20.80
CA ASP A 322 -5.05 -25.47 -20.51
C ASP A 322 -5.01 -24.59 -19.26
N THR A 323 -5.11 -23.27 -19.46
CA THR A 323 -5.19 -22.27 -18.38
C THR A 323 -6.63 -21.97 -17.97
N SER A 324 -7.62 -22.61 -18.60
CA SER A 324 -9.03 -22.39 -18.32
C SER A 324 -9.52 -23.37 -17.25
N HIS A 325 -9.23 -23.06 -15.99
CA HIS A 325 -9.91 -23.68 -14.86
C HIS A 325 -10.98 -22.73 -14.34
N ARG A 326 -12.21 -23.21 -14.13
CA ARG A 326 -13.35 -22.38 -13.69
C ARG A 326 -13.16 -21.85 -12.25
N ASP A 327 -12.33 -22.54 -11.48
CA ASP A 327 -12.02 -22.22 -10.09
C ASP A 327 -10.55 -21.79 -9.95
N LEU A 328 -10.32 -20.73 -9.18
CA LEU A 328 -8.98 -20.25 -8.80
C LEU A 328 -8.20 -21.38 -8.11
N VAL A 329 -7.17 -21.90 -8.74
CA VAL A 329 -6.29 -22.91 -8.14
C VAL A 329 -5.21 -22.21 -7.33
N ARG A 330 -5.28 -22.34 -6.00
CA ARG A 330 -4.25 -21.87 -5.07
C ARG A 330 -3.09 -22.87 -5.10
N VAL A 331 -1.92 -22.42 -5.53
CA VAL A 331 -0.68 -23.22 -5.41
C VAL A 331 -0.02 -22.83 -4.10
N TYR A 332 0.04 -23.77 -3.16
CA TYR A 332 0.87 -23.63 -1.96
C TYR A 332 2.30 -24.00 -2.33
N VAL A 333 3.21 -23.03 -2.26
CA VAL A 333 4.64 -23.29 -2.29
C VAL A 333 5.10 -23.30 -0.83
N GLU A 334 5.12 -24.49 -0.23
CA GLU A 334 5.73 -24.70 1.08
C GLU A 334 7.23 -24.98 0.90
N GLY A 335 8.08 -24.16 1.52
CA GLY A 335 9.50 -24.44 1.69
C GLY A 335 9.72 -25.05 3.07
N THR A 336 10.36 -26.22 3.14
CA THR A 336 10.97 -26.76 4.37
C THR A 336 12.37 -26.21 4.56
#